data_AF-A0A1G9HGV5-F1
#
_entry.id   AF-A0A1G9HGV5-F1
#
_cell.length_a   1.000
_cell.length_b   1.000
_cell.length_c   1.000
_cell.angle_alpha   90.00
_cell.angle_beta   90.00
_cell.angle_gamma   90.00
#
_symmetry.space_group_name_H-M   'P 1'
#
loop_
_entity.id
_entity.type
_entity.pdbx_description
1 polymer ?
#
loop_
_entity_poly.entity_id
_entity_poly.type
_entity_poly.pdbx_seq_one_letter_code
_entity_poly.pdbx_strand_id
1 'polypeptide(L)'
;MIIRSFFEPFINVTLPSGIEEEDLDEEVEEFMEENDDVEAGVMFAIFTPIEVIHETYEGEQNLDEDTEVSRESVFEWGSVTKLLTWISVMQLVEEGQIDLEEDVTEYLPDGFLDDFEHDDPVTMIHLMNHQGGFQDEIADLFVTEIPEDYSLKDELEEEQPD
;
A
#
# COMPACT_ATOMS: atom_id res chain seq x y z
N MET A 1 -48.59 1.55 -3.89
CA MET A 1 -48.21 0.12 -3.96
C MET A 1 -46.69 0.10 -3.86
N ILE A 2 -46.15 0.32 -2.65
CA ILE A 2 -45.61 -0.69 -1.69
C ILE A 2 -44.58 -1.56 -2.41
N ILE A 3 -43.28 -1.45 -2.09
CA ILE A 3 -42.59 -2.07 -0.93
C ILE A 3 -41.69 -1.01 -0.25
N ARG A 4 -41.99 -0.47 0.94
CA ARG A 4 -41.71 -0.99 2.30
C ARG A 4 -40.27 -1.50 2.52
N SER A 5 -39.43 -0.62 3.07
CA SER A 5 -38.65 -0.83 4.31
C SER A 5 -38.27 -2.28 4.63
N PHE A 6 -37.04 -2.65 4.32
CA PHE A 6 -36.26 -3.67 5.02
C PHE A 6 -34.84 -3.12 5.22
N PHE A 7 -34.71 -2.09 6.04
CA PHE A 7 -33.47 -1.92 6.82
C PHE A 7 -33.86 -2.42 8.20
N GLU A 8 -33.54 -3.69 8.47
CA GLU A 8 -33.48 -4.14 9.85
C GLU A 8 -32.36 -3.33 10.53
N PRO A 9 -32.62 -2.74 11.71
CA PRO A 9 -31.60 -2.00 12.42
C PRO A 9 -30.56 -3.00 12.96
N PHE A 10 -29.28 -2.68 12.76
CA PHE A 10 -28.10 -3.26 13.41
C PHE A 10 -28.04 -4.79 13.40
N ILE A 11 -27.38 -5.36 12.39
CA ILE A 11 -26.74 -6.65 12.56
C ILE A 11 -25.62 -6.40 13.58
N ASN A 12 -25.66 -7.05 14.75
CA ASN A 12 -24.44 -7.21 15.53
C ASN A 12 -23.51 -8.06 14.67
N VAL A 13 -22.54 -7.42 14.02
CA VAL A 13 -21.61 -8.09 13.12
C VAL A 13 -20.45 -8.58 13.97
N THR A 14 -20.43 -9.86 14.27
CA THR A 14 -19.19 -10.51 14.70
C THR A 14 -18.24 -10.55 13.51
N LEU A 15 -17.10 -9.87 13.63
CA LEU A 15 -16.05 -9.84 12.62
C LEU A 15 -15.34 -11.19 12.50
N PRO A 16 -14.56 -11.43 11.42
CA PRO A 16 -13.71 -12.62 11.31
C PRO A 16 -12.71 -12.79 12.46
N SER A 17 -12.35 -11.70 13.15
CA SER A 17 -11.52 -11.72 14.38
C SER A 17 -12.25 -12.31 15.60
N GLY A 18 -13.59 -12.35 15.57
CA GLY A 18 -14.43 -12.72 16.72
C GLY A 18 -14.86 -11.54 17.59
N ILE A 19 -14.43 -10.31 17.25
CA ILE A 19 -14.80 -9.07 17.92
C ILE A 19 -16.17 -8.62 17.37
N GLU A 20 -17.05 -8.14 18.23
CA GLU A 20 -18.31 -7.51 17.80
C GLU A 20 -18.05 -6.10 17.29
N GLU A 21 -18.76 -5.68 16.25
CA GLU A 21 -18.59 -4.33 15.69
C GLU A 21 -18.79 -3.20 16.70
N GLU A 22 -19.69 -3.39 17.68
CA GLU A 22 -19.95 -2.40 18.74
C GLU A 22 -18.78 -2.23 19.73
N ASP A 23 -17.88 -3.21 19.80
CA ASP A 23 -16.73 -3.23 20.71
C ASP A 23 -15.44 -2.72 20.02
N LEU A 24 -15.48 -2.40 18.72
CA LEU A 24 -14.29 -2.05 17.94
C LEU A 24 -13.59 -0.77 18.40
N ASP A 25 -14.36 0.27 18.70
CA ASP A 25 -13.80 1.55 19.14
C ASP A 25 -13.04 1.37 20.47
N GLU A 26 -13.59 0.57 21.40
CA GLU A 26 -12.93 0.26 22.68
C GLU A 26 -11.62 -0.52 22.47
N GLU A 27 -11.61 -1.53 21.59
CA GLU A 27 -10.39 -2.28 21.27
C GLU A 27 -9.30 -1.41 20.64
N VAL A 28 -9.68 -0.38 19.88
CA VAL A 28 -8.75 0.55 19.23
C VAL A 28 -8.23 1.56 20.23
N GLU A 29 -9.09 2.11 21.08
CA GLU A 29 -8.68 2.95 22.20
C GLU A 29 -7.67 2.20 23.09
N GLU A 30 -7.95 0.95 23.47
CA GLU A 30 -7.02 0.11 24.24
C GLU A 30 -5.71 -0.12 23.50
N PHE A 31 -5.74 -0.42 22.21
CA PHE A 31 -4.53 -0.55 21.39
C PHE A 31 -3.70 0.74 21.37
N MET A 32 -4.35 1.89 21.19
CA MET A 32 -3.67 3.20 21.17
C MET A 32 -3.05 3.52 22.54
N GLU A 33 -3.76 3.27 23.64
CA GLU A 33 -3.24 3.45 25.00
C GLU A 33 -2.05 2.52 25.30
N GLU A 34 -2.09 1.27 24.85
CA GLU A 34 -0.98 0.32 25.02
C GLU A 34 0.27 0.68 24.19
N ASN A 35 0.12 1.52 23.16
CA ASN A 35 1.16 1.89 22.21
C ASN A 35 1.42 3.41 22.15
N ASP A 36 1.07 4.15 23.21
CA ASP A 36 1.17 5.61 23.30
C ASP A 36 2.59 6.18 23.06
N ASP A 37 3.62 5.37 23.31
CA ASP A 37 5.02 5.71 23.06
C ASP A 37 5.42 5.72 21.56
N VAL A 38 4.63 5.09 20.67
CA VAL A 38 5.01 4.87 19.26
C VAL A 38 3.91 5.19 18.25
N GLU A 39 2.64 5.22 18.66
CA GLU A 39 1.51 5.46 17.78
C GLU A 39 0.92 6.84 18.04
N ALA A 40 1.02 7.73 17.05
CA ALA A 40 0.48 9.08 17.17
C ALA A 40 -1.00 9.14 16.77
N GLY A 41 -1.41 8.34 15.78
CA GLY A 41 -2.77 8.36 15.28
C GLY A 41 -3.06 7.28 14.25
N VAL A 42 -4.25 6.69 14.33
CA VAL A 42 -4.69 5.57 13.51
C VAL A 42 -5.97 5.91 12.75
N MET A 43 -6.05 5.39 11.52
CA MET A 43 -7.28 5.33 10.74
C MET A 43 -7.45 3.91 10.20
N PHE A 44 -8.61 3.31 10.42
CA PHE A 44 -8.97 2.06 9.74
C PHE A 44 -10.46 2.04 9.40
N ALA A 45 -10.78 1.18 8.42
CA ALA A 45 -12.15 0.97 7.99
C ALA A 45 -12.40 -0.52 7.77
N ILE A 46 -13.58 -0.99 8.16
CA ILE A 46 -14.08 -2.32 7.87
C ILE A 46 -15.22 -2.17 6.89
N PHE A 47 -15.16 -2.89 5.78
CA PHE A 47 -16.15 -2.77 4.72
C PHE A 47 -16.47 -4.11 4.07
N THR A 48 -17.64 -4.18 3.47
CA THR A 48 -18.06 -5.23 2.54
C THR A 48 -17.95 -4.71 1.10
N PRO A 49 -18.15 -5.56 0.08
CA PRO A 49 -18.22 -5.09 -1.30
C PRO A 49 -19.32 -4.05 -1.60
N ILE A 50 -20.27 -3.81 -0.68
CA ILE A 50 -21.42 -2.94 -0.91
C ILE A 50 -21.55 -1.78 0.08
N GLU A 51 -20.91 -1.85 1.25
CA GLU A 51 -21.02 -0.82 2.29
C GLU A 51 -19.82 -0.83 3.23
N VAL A 52 -19.56 0.33 3.83
CA VAL A 52 -18.65 0.45 4.97
C VAL A 52 -19.42 0.06 6.23
N ILE A 53 -18.87 -0.89 6.98
CA ILE A 53 -19.44 -1.38 8.24
C ILE A 53 -19.04 -0.44 9.38
N HIS A 54 -17.77 -0.04 9.42
CA HIS A 54 -17.20 0.74 10.52
C HIS A 54 -16.00 1.57 10.04
N GLU A 55 -15.81 2.76 10.62
CA GLU A 55 -14.65 3.63 10.40
C GLU A 55 -14.25 4.27 11.73
N THR A 56 -12.96 4.23 12.06
CA THR A 56 -12.41 4.82 13.28
C THR A 56 -11.27 5.76 12.92
N TYR A 57 -11.17 6.86 13.66
CA TYR A 57 -10.17 7.91 13.50
C TYR A 57 -9.74 8.34 14.89
N GLU A 58 -8.55 7.92 15.32
CA GLU A 58 -8.09 8.15 16.69
C GLU A 58 -6.69 8.75 16.70
N GLY A 59 -6.40 9.58 17.70
CA GLY A 59 -5.11 10.26 17.86
C GLY A 59 -4.90 11.44 16.91
N GLU A 60 -3.64 11.78 16.67
CA GLU A 60 -3.19 12.99 15.99
C GLU A 60 -2.32 12.66 14.77
N GLN A 61 -2.64 13.27 13.63
CA GLN A 61 -1.80 13.19 12.42
C GLN A 61 -0.58 14.12 12.51
N ASN A 62 -0.61 15.10 13.41
CA ASN A 62 0.51 16.00 13.68
C ASN A 62 0.53 16.42 15.15
N LEU A 63 1.52 15.91 15.90
CA LEU A 63 1.71 16.17 17.33
C LEU A 63 2.15 17.61 17.62
N ASP A 64 2.88 18.27 16.72
CA ASP A 64 3.37 19.64 16.94
C ASP A 64 2.26 20.68 16.74
N GLU A 65 1.27 20.35 15.92
CA GLU A 65 0.14 21.23 15.57
C GLU A 65 -1.18 20.81 16.27
N ASP A 66 -1.13 19.82 17.16
CA ASP A 66 -2.29 19.20 17.83
C ASP A 66 -3.43 18.90 16.82
N THR A 67 -3.07 18.31 15.67
CA THR A 67 -4.03 18.06 14.59
C THR A 67 -4.54 16.63 14.67
N GLU A 68 -5.82 16.47 15.02
CA GLU A 68 -6.50 15.18 15.11
C GLU A 68 -6.54 14.45 13.76
N VAL A 69 -6.54 13.12 13.81
CA VAL A 69 -6.84 12.27 12.66
C VAL A 69 -8.31 12.47 12.26
N SER A 70 -8.57 12.48 10.96
CA SER A 70 -9.91 12.64 10.39
C SER A 70 -10.06 11.82 9.13
N ARG A 71 -11.27 11.80 8.56
CA ARG A 71 -11.56 11.17 7.26
C ARG A 71 -10.71 11.75 6.12
N GLU A 72 -10.30 13.00 6.26
CA GLU A 72 -9.51 13.73 5.27
C GLU A 72 -8.00 13.59 5.48
N SER A 73 -7.57 12.94 6.57
CA SER A 73 -6.15 12.70 6.84
C SER A 73 -5.53 11.80 5.78
N VAL A 74 -4.29 12.10 5.41
CA VAL A 74 -3.51 11.33 4.42
C VAL A 74 -2.25 10.83 5.09
N PHE A 75 -2.05 9.53 5.04
CA PHE A 75 -0.85 8.85 5.53
C PHE A 75 -0.02 8.35 4.36
N GLU A 76 1.29 8.21 4.57
CA GLU A 76 2.16 7.50 3.62
C GLU A 76 1.92 5.99 3.73
N TRP A 77 1.51 5.35 2.63
CA TRP A 77 1.11 3.92 2.66
C TRP A 77 2.29 2.95 2.60
N GLY A 78 3.52 3.47 2.40
CA GLY A 78 4.74 2.69 2.30
C GLY A 78 4.60 1.53 1.29
N SER A 79 5.01 0.32 1.71
CA SER A 79 5.00 -0.87 0.84
C SER A 79 3.61 -1.34 0.40
N VAL A 80 2.52 -0.86 0.99
CA VAL A 80 1.16 -1.15 0.49
C VAL A 80 0.97 -0.60 -0.92
N THR A 81 1.72 0.46 -1.29
CA THR A 81 1.74 1.06 -2.63
C THR A 81 2.04 0.04 -3.74
N LYS A 82 2.82 -1.02 -3.46
CA LYS A 82 3.14 -2.07 -4.44
C LYS A 82 1.89 -2.73 -5.01
N LEU A 83 0.79 -2.84 -4.24
CA LEU A 83 -0.48 -3.35 -4.74
C LEU A 83 -1.02 -2.50 -5.88
N LEU A 84 -0.95 -1.17 -5.78
CA LEU A 84 -1.37 -0.27 -6.86
C LEU A 84 -0.47 -0.45 -8.09
N THR A 85 0.85 -0.52 -7.90
CA THR A 85 1.80 -0.77 -8.99
C THR A 85 1.47 -2.07 -9.73
N TRP A 86 1.23 -3.16 -9.00
CA TRP A 86 0.90 -4.46 -9.60
C TRP A 86 -0.48 -4.47 -10.25
N ILE A 87 -1.47 -3.75 -9.72
CA ILE A 87 -2.76 -3.57 -10.41
C ILE A 87 -2.54 -2.84 -11.75
N SER A 88 -1.73 -1.78 -11.78
CA SER A 88 -1.42 -1.07 -13.02
C SER A 88 -0.69 -1.97 -14.03
N VAL A 89 0.26 -2.79 -13.59
CA VAL A 89 0.91 -3.80 -14.45
C VAL A 89 -0.12 -4.77 -15.01
N MET A 90 -1.01 -5.32 -14.18
CA MET A 90 -2.03 -6.26 -14.64
C MET A 90 -3.03 -5.64 -15.62
N GLN A 91 -3.37 -4.35 -15.48
CA GLN A 91 -4.16 -3.62 -16.47
C GLN A 91 -3.44 -3.55 -17.83
N LEU A 92 -2.13 -3.29 -17.83
CA LEU A 92 -1.33 -3.29 -19.04
C LEU A 92 -1.20 -4.70 -19.66
N VAL A 93 -1.20 -5.75 -18.84
CA VAL A 93 -1.27 -7.15 -19.30
C VAL A 93 -2.59 -7.43 -20.01
N GLU A 94 -3.72 -7.00 -19.44
CA GLU A 94 -5.03 -7.15 -20.08
C GLU A 94 -5.14 -6.40 -21.42
N GLU A 95 -4.42 -5.28 -21.55
CA GLU A 95 -4.31 -4.51 -22.79
C GLU A 95 -3.31 -5.09 -23.80
N GLY A 96 -2.55 -6.12 -23.41
CA GLY A 96 -1.51 -6.74 -24.23
C GLY A 96 -0.27 -5.85 -24.42
N GLN A 97 -0.06 -4.89 -23.52
CA GLN A 97 1.12 -4.01 -23.51
C GLN A 97 2.28 -4.57 -22.67
N ILE A 98 1.97 -5.44 -21.70
CA ILE A 98 2.96 -6.19 -20.92
C ILE A 98 2.63 -7.68 -21.06
N ASP A 99 3.65 -8.48 -21.35
CA ASP A 99 3.64 -9.92 -21.16
C ASP A 99 4.43 -10.24 -19.88
N LEU A 100 3.82 -11.07 -19.02
CA LEU A 100 4.36 -11.43 -17.72
C LEU A 100 5.60 -12.33 -17.78
N GLU A 101 5.76 -13.06 -18.89
CA GLU A 101 6.87 -13.99 -19.11
C GLU A 101 7.95 -13.44 -20.05
N GLU A 102 7.72 -12.25 -20.64
CA GLU A 102 8.72 -11.56 -21.47
C GLU A 102 9.82 -10.96 -20.60
N ASP A 103 11.02 -10.85 -21.17
CA ASP A 103 12.14 -10.18 -20.53
C ASP A 103 11.81 -8.69 -20.29
N VAL A 104 12.06 -8.21 -19.07
CA VAL A 104 11.74 -6.83 -18.69
C VAL A 104 12.52 -5.79 -19.48
N THR A 105 13.68 -6.15 -20.05
CA THR A 105 14.48 -5.28 -20.91
C THR A 105 13.72 -4.80 -22.15
N GLU A 106 12.75 -5.56 -22.65
CA GLU A 106 11.90 -5.16 -23.79
C GLU A 106 10.99 -3.96 -23.48
N TYR A 107 10.77 -3.65 -22.20
CA TYR A 107 9.95 -2.50 -21.76
C TYR A 107 10.79 -1.30 -21.30
N LEU A 108 12.12 -1.45 -21.25
CA LEU A 108 13.04 -0.43 -20.75
C LEU A 108 13.68 0.36 -21.90
N PRO A 109 14.19 1.56 -21.64
CA PRO A 109 15.00 2.29 -22.63
C PRO A 109 16.23 1.48 -23.05
N ASP A 110 16.65 1.63 -24.30
CA ASP A 110 17.91 1.05 -24.79
C ASP A 110 19.08 1.45 -23.87
N GLY A 111 19.85 0.46 -23.40
CA GLY A 111 21.04 0.67 -22.58
C GLY A 111 20.79 0.79 -21.08
N PHE A 112 19.55 0.62 -20.60
CA PHE A 112 19.20 0.81 -19.20
C PHE A 112 19.81 -0.24 -18.25
N LEU A 113 20.00 -1.48 -18.72
CA LEU A 113 20.57 -2.60 -17.94
C LEU A 113 21.81 -3.19 -18.64
N ASP A 114 22.59 -2.38 -19.36
CA ASP A 114 23.73 -2.88 -20.15
C ASP A 114 24.83 -3.56 -19.30
N ASP A 115 24.94 -3.21 -18.02
CA ASP A 115 25.93 -3.79 -17.10
C ASP A 115 25.39 -5.02 -16.34
N PHE A 116 24.10 -5.36 -16.53
CA PHE A 116 23.46 -6.51 -15.90
C PHE A 116 23.53 -7.75 -16.82
N GLU A 117 24.49 -8.64 -16.55
CA GLU A 117 24.63 -9.91 -17.27
C GLU A 117 24.01 -11.07 -16.47
N HIS A 118 22.83 -11.57 -16.88
CA HIS A 118 22.27 -12.84 -16.40
C HIS A 118 22.09 -13.88 -17.50
N ASP A 119 22.23 -15.15 -17.14
CA ASP A 119 22.09 -16.28 -18.07
C ASP A 119 20.63 -16.52 -18.49
N ASP A 120 19.67 -16.15 -17.64
CA ASP A 120 18.23 -16.32 -17.84
C ASP A 120 17.51 -14.95 -17.82
N PRO A 121 16.43 -14.77 -18.59
CA PRO A 121 15.69 -13.51 -18.64
C PRO A 121 15.05 -13.17 -17.29
N VAL A 122 15.13 -11.92 -16.87
CA VAL A 122 14.34 -11.38 -15.75
C VAL A 122 12.98 -10.98 -16.29
N THR A 123 11.91 -11.57 -15.77
CA THR A 123 10.54 -11.34 -16.26
C THR A 123 9.75 -10.47 -15.27
N MET A 124 8.59 -9.95 -15.71
CA MET A 124 7.71 -9.20 -14.82
C MET A 124 7.25 -10.06 -13.62
N ILE A 125 7.02 -11.36 -13.82
CA ILE A 125 6.73 -12.31 -12.72
C ILE A 125 7.89 -12.39 -11.71
N HIS A 126 9.13 -12.34 -12.17
CA HIS A 126 10.29 -12.32 -11.27
C HIS A 126 10.26 -11.05 -10.40
N LEU A 127 10.00 -9.88 -10.99
CA LEU A 127 9.89 -8.62 -10.23
C LEU A 127 8.74 -8.66 -9.21
N MET A 128 7.55 -9.10 -9.62
CA MET A 128 6.37 -9.20 -8.75
C MET A 128 6.57 -10.15 -7.56
N ASN A 129 7.46 -11.14 -7.69
CA ASN A 129 7.74 -12.15 -6.67
C ASN A 129 9.08 -11.92 -5.94
N HIS A 130 9.70 -10.74 -6.06
CA HIS A 130 10.99 -10.42 -5.44
C HIS A 130 12.13 -11.38 -5.85
N GLN A 131 12.19 -11.73 -7.13
CA GLN A 131 13.17 -12.65 -7.72
C GLN A 131 13.94 -12.00 -8.88
N GLY A 132 13.90 -10.68 -9.00
CA GLY A 132 14.55 -9.94 -10.09
C GLY A 132 16.07 -9.78 -9.96
N GLY A 133 16.69 -10.29 -8.89
CA GLY A 133 18.13 -10.12 -8.64
C GLY A 133 18.51 -8.80 -7.96
N PHE A 134 17.59 -7.84 -7.86
CA PHE A 134 17.80 -6.60 -7.12
C PHE A 134 17.91 -6.90 -5.62
N GLN A 135 19.02 -6.49 -5.00
CA GLN A 135 19.15 -6.54 -3.54
C GLN A 135 18.25 -5.49 -2.90
N ASP A 136 17.69 -5.83 -1.74
CA ASP A 136 16.93 -4.87 -0.93
C ASP A 136 17.94 -3.97 -0.20
N GLU A 137 18.37 -2.91 -0.88
CA GLU A 137 19.14 -1.82 -0.29
C GLU A 137 18.17 -0.91 0.49
N ILE A 138 18.31 -0.84 1.82
CA ILE A 138 17.63 0.18 2.62
C ILE A 138 18.39 1.49 2.41
N ALA A 139 18.19 2.11 1.26
CA ALA A 139 18.61 3.47 0.98
C ALA A 139 17.40 4.40 1.18
N ASP A 140 17.58 5.44 1.99
CA ASP A 140 16.66 6.58 2.06
C ASP A 140 15.19 6.33 2.44
N LEU A 141 14.87 5.16 3.01
CA LEU A 141 13.64 4.97 3.78
C LEU A 141 13.65 5.99 4.94
N PHE A 142 12.68 6.90 4.96
CA PHE A 142 12.56 8.02 5.92
C PHE A 142 13.41 9.28 5.63
N VAL A 143 13.73 9.57 4.36
CA VAL A 143 14.22 10.92 4.02
C VAL A 143 13.16 11.97 4.32
N THR A 144 13.57 13.02 5.02
CA THR A 144 12.69 14.16 5.39
C THR A 144 12.64 15.22 4.28
N GLU A 145 13.58 15.16 3.34
CA GLU A 145 13.66 16.03 2.18
C GLU A 145 14.11 15.19 0.98
N ILE A 146 13.33 15.21 -0.10
CA ILE A 146 13.74 14.61 -1.38
C ILE A 146 14.47 15.70 -2.18
N PRO A 147 15.71 15.46 -2.65
CA PRO A 147 16.42 16.41 -3.51
C PRO A 147 15.59 16.79 -4.74
N GLU A 148 15.62 18.05 -5.16
CA GLU A 148 14.85 18.53 -6.33
C GLU A 148 15.24 17.82 -7.64
N ASP A 149 16.42 17.22 -7.70
CA ASP A 149 17.00 16.49 -8.82
C ASP A 149 16.90 14.96 -8.68
N TYR A 150 16.11 14.45 -7.73
CA TYR A 150 15.93 13.01 -7.54
C TYR A 150 15.12 12.39 -8.67
N SER A 151 15.76 11.53 -9.47
CA SER A 151 15.17 10.83 -10.60
C SER A 151 15.16 9.33 -10.33
N LEU A 152 13.98 8.70 -10.34
CA LEU A 152 13.86 7.25 -10.25
C LEU A 152 14.65 6.54 -11.36
N LYS A 153 14.76 7.16 -12.54
CA LYS A 153 15.55 6.62 -13.66
C LYS A 153 17.02 6.56 -13.29
N ASP A 154 17.55 7.63 -12.71
CA ASP A 154 18.97 7.80 -12.45
C ASP A 154 19.39 6.86 -11.30
N GLU A 155 18.54 6.73 -10.27
CA GLU A 155 18.72 5.80 -9.16
C GLU A 155 18.79 4.34 -9.65
N LEU A 156 17.84 3.94 -10.51
CA LEU A 156 17.80 2.58 -11.05
C LEU A 156 18.93 2.29 -12.06
N GLU A 157 19.51 3.32 -12.69
CA GLU A 157 20.71 3.19 -13.54
C GLU A 157 21.98 3.03 -12.71
N GLU A 158 22.04 3.61 -11.51
CA GLU A 158 23.14 3.47 -10.54
C GLU A 158 23.07 2.14 -9.78
N GLU A 159 21.89 1.77 -9.29
CA GLU A 159 21.63 0.59 -8.46
C GLU A 159 21.11 -0.59 -9.31
N GLN A 160 21.98 -1.12 -10.16
CA GLN A 160 21.67 -2.30 -10.99
C GLN A 160 21.68 -3.60 -10.17
N PRO A 161 20.89 -4.61 -10.57
CA PRO A 161 20.88 -5.91 -9.89
C PRO A 161 22.22 -6.65 -10.05
N ASP A 162 22.56 -7.53 -9.09
CA ASP A 162 23.78 -8.35 -9.09
C ASP A 162 23.69 -9.62 -9.96
#